data_AF-A0A368W8J3-F1
#
_entry.id   AF-A0A368W8J3-F1
#
_cell.length_a   1.000
_cell.length_b   1.000
_cell.length_c   1.000
_cell.angle_alpha   90.00
_cell.angle_beta   90.00
_cell.angle_gamma   90.00
#
_symmetry.space_group_name_H-M   'P 1'
#
loop_
_entity.id
_entity.type
_entity.pdbx_description
1 polymer ?
#
loop_
_entity_poly.entity_id
_entity_poly.type
_entity_poly.pdbx_seq_one_letter_code
_entity_poly.pdbx_strand_id
1 'polypeptide(L)'
;MKLNVFKPESETQNEILVVLIHGLSAPNTFVEQGRDWKSQLLIDPNLKKRADIGVVNYDTRKLNGIFSELKPIDEIAQELKSELELSEYNCYKRIIIVGHSMGGLVGIRYLTNEASRQKIHKVVQYVSLCTPFNGSDMAKLNDLISLINKNEHIKSLKPNSTFIKQMIREWIGLRSQMQNIKFSFCYGTHDRVVDKDSAIPYVESDLWEGHGLDGGHTTILNLGDPLPRSYRFVRDRIIEVIEQEDPPHNTGSPSHGSGDTLQSGGSHSQGNENHNGQVSYGKGNLSNTVGSSIGNGRFSNKLSALQPKIAMFNQRFPSLQPFLSQLSQDAYQKLITISDEEFEAFLKSYQFSYFEQPLTEDGIRQLWELLSLLQSSYPDWVFDTSIATSNIKLEHKQWRKVIFSLDQNTPFEIVLELARRHKSSSVGRFMDRGAISVFPEPLIIENARDIPNLRLCKHCRKKNAPSFGLILQEFTTSESKGVMTGIEENNYSFLEEVEVCCTNCIQEKAYVASNPRELEESIREVV
;
A
#
# COMPACT_ATOMS: atom_id res chain seq x y z
N MET A 1 2.01 25.54 -17.33
CA MET A 1 0.59 25.31 -16.98
C MET A 1 -0.11 26.65 -16.90
N LYS A 2 -1.45 26.69 -16.96
CA LYS A 2 -2.24 27.87 -16.61
C LYS A 2 -3.50 27.45 -15.83
N LEU A 3 -3.71 27.98 -14.64
CA LEU A 3 -4.97 27.89 -13.91
C LEU A 3 -5.90 29.02 -14.37
N ASN A 4 -7.09 28.71 -14.84
CA ASN A 4 -8.08 29.71 -15.23
C ASN A 4 -9.23 29.66 -14.24
N VAL A 5 -9.40 30.73 -13.47
CA VAL A 5 -10.46 30.82 -12.46
C VAL A 5 -11.67 31.57 -12.98
N PHE A 6 -12.85 31.01 -12.70
CA PHE A 6 -14.15 31.53 -13.08
C PHE A 6 -14.96 31.80 -11.82
N LYS A 7 -15.55 33.00 -11.74
CA LYS A 7 -16.35 33.45 -10.60
C LYS A 7 -17.84 33.41 -10.94
N PRO A 8 -18.71 32.97 -10.02
CA PRO A 8 -20.15 32.98 -10.22
C PRO A 8 -20.75 34.36 -9.85
N GLU A 9 -21.09 35.19 -10.84
CA GLU A 9 -21.85 36.46 -10.78
C GLU A 9 -21.39 37.56 -9.77
N SER A 10 -20.57 37.28 -8.75
CA SER A 10 -20.02 38.23 -7.78
C SER A 10 -18.63 38.70 -8.19
N GLU A 11 -18.41 40.02 -8.16
CA GLU A 11 -17.07 40.59 -8.37
C GLU A 11 -16.10 40.22 -7.24
N THR A 12 -16.63 39.94 -6.05
CA THR A 12 -15.87 39.51 -4.88
C THR A 12 -15.41 38.06 -5.01
N GLN A 13 -14.14 37.81 -4.68
CA GLN A 13 -13.54 36.49 -4.66
C GLN A 13 -14.10 35.65 -3.50
N ASN A 14 -14.41 34.39 -3.77
CA ASN A 14 -14.87 33.44 -2.74
C ASN A 14 -13.69 32.90 -1.92
N GLU A 15 -13.97 32.35 -0.72
CA GLU A 15 -12.91 31.78 0.13
C GLU A 15 -12.47 30.37 -0.30
N ILE A 16 -13.30 29.71 -1.11
CA ILE A 16 -13.11 28.33 -1.60
C ILE A 16 -12.82 28.34 -3.09
N LEU A 17 -11.79 27.58 -3.49
CA LEU A 17 -11.48 27.30 -4.89
C LEU A 17 -11.63 25.80 -5.18
N VAL A 18 -12.45 25.47 -6.19
CA VAL A 18 -12.54 24.10 -6.74
C VAL A 18 -11.66 24.01 -7.98
N VAL A 19 -10.61 23.19 -7.92
CA VAL A 19 -9.61 23.03 -8.99
C VAL A 19 -9.90 21.76 -9.78
N LEU A 20 -10.31 21.91 -11.03
CA LEU A 20 -10.57 20.82 -11.98
C LEU A 20 -9.31 20.53 -12.81
N ILE A 21 -8.79 19.31 -12.74
CA ILE A 21 -7.55 18.88 -13.41
C ILE A 21 -7.85 17.80 -14.44
N HIS A 22 -7.67 18.11 -15.72
CA HIS A 22 -7.98 17.20 -16.83
C HIS A 22 -7.00 16.03 -16.97
N GLY A 23 -7.43 14.99 -17.69
CA GLY A 23 -6.62 13.83 -18.06
C GLY A 23 -5.75 14.04 -19.32
N LEU A 24 -5.12 12.96 -19.78
CA LEU A 24 -4.22 12.98 -20.94
C LEU A 24 -4.96 13.39 -22.23
N SER A 25 -4.36 14.32 -22.99
CA SER A 25 -4.81 14.81 -24.29
C SER A 25 -6.24 15.34 -24.36
N ALA A 26 -6.83 15.67 -23.21
CA ALA A 26 -8.20 16.17 -23.11
C ALA A 26 -8.24 17.47 -22.29
N PRO A 27 -7.57 18.55 -22.71
CA PRO A 27 -7.54 19.79 -21.93
C PRO A 27 -8.90 20.45 -21.72
N ASN A 28 -9.88 20.08 -22.56
CA ASN A 28 -11.23 20.62 -22.48
C ASN A 28 -12.20 19.71 -21.72
N THR A 29 -11.78 18.61 -21.06
CA THR A 29 -12.72 17.61 -20.53
C THR A 29 -13.80 18.17 -19.62
N PHE A 30 -13.49 19.19 -18.82
CA PHE A 30 -14.42 19.83 -17.88
C PHE A 30 -15.17 21.05 -18.43
N VAL A 31 -14.91 21.43 -19.69
CA VAL A 31 -15.47 22.64 -20.34
C VAL A 31 -16.07 22.36 -21.71
N GLU A 32 -16.03 21.12 -22.18
CA GLU A 32 -16.57 20.70 -23.47
C GLU A 32 -18.10 20.57 -23.42
N GLN A 33 -18.78 20.80 -24.55
CA GLN A 33 -20.23 20.61 -24.64
C GLN A 33 -20.62 19.16 -24.25
N GLY A 34 -21.64 19.03 -23.39
CA GLY A 34 -22.02 17.75 -22.80
C GLY A 34 -21.13 17.28 -21.64
N ARG A 35 -20.06 18.00 -21.29
CA ARG A 35 -19.18 17.75 -20.12
C ARG A 35 -18.76 19.02 -19.39
N ASP A 36 -19.42 20.16 -19.62
CA ASP A 36 -19.07 21.46 -19.04
C ASP A 36 -19.46 21.56 -17.56
N TRP A 37 -18.77 20.77 -16.73
CA TRP A 37 -18.91 20.76 -15.28
C TRP A 37 -18.61 22.14 -14.69
N LYS A 38 -17.67 22.88 -15.29
CA LYS A 38 -17.39 24.27 -14.88
C LYS A 38 -18.65 25.12 -14.94
N SER A 39 -19.36 25.16 -16.07
CA SER A 39 -20.58 25.97 -16.19
C SER A 39 -21.69 25.45 -15.28
N GLN A 40 -21.86 24.13 -15.13
CA GLN A 40 -22.87 23.57 -14.22
C GLN A 40 -22.60 23.94 -12.75
N LEU A 41 -21.34 23.84 -12.30
CA LEU A 41 -20.95 24.22 -10.94
C LEU A 41 -21.11 25.73 -10.69
N LEU A 42 -20.83 26.58 -11.69
CA LEU A 42 -20.99 28.03 -11.58
C LEU A 42 -22.45 28.46 -11.44
N ILE A 43 -23.39 27.74 -12.06
CA ILE A 43 -24.82 28.08 -11.99
C ILE A 43 -25.54 27.37 -10.83
N ASP A 44 -24.90 26.41 -10.15
CA ASP A 44 -25.52 25.68 -9.05
C ASP A 44 -25.86 26.64 -7.90
N PRO A 45 -27.14 26.75 -7.48
CA PRO A 45 -27.56 27.72 -6.48
C PRO A 45 -26.87 27.55 -5.12
N ASN A 46 -26.38 26.35 -4.79
CA ASN A 46 -25.68 26.09 -3.54
C ASN A 46 -24.19 26.45 -3.61
N LEU A 47 -23.63 26.58 -4.82
CA LEU A 47 -22.19 26.85 -5.04
C LEU A 47 -21.91 28.27 -5.50
N LYS A 48 -22.83 28.87 -6.27
CA LYS A 48 -22.64 30.14 -7.00
C LYS A 48 -22.35 31.39 -6.17
N LYS A 49 -22.27 31.29 -4.84
CA LYS A 49 -21.90 32.40 -3.94
C LYS A 49 -20.86 31.99 -2.90
N ARG A 50 -20.30 30.79 -3.01
CA ARG A 50 -19.46 30.18 -1.97
C ARG A 50 -18.16 29.60 -2.52
N ALA A 51 -18.10 29.28 -3.81
CA ALA A 51 -16.92 28.70 -4.42
C ALA A 51 -16.63 29.29 -5.81
N ASP A 52 -15.35 29.57 -6.07
CA ASP A 52 -14.81 29.86 -7.39
C ASP A 52 -14.34 28.56 -8.06
N ILE A 53 -14.41 28.49 -9.39
CA ILE A 53 -14.06 27.29 -10.16
C ILE A 53 -12.79 27.54 -10.97
N GLY A 54 -11.72 26.82 -10.66
CA GLY A 54 -10.47 26.81 -11.39
C GLY A 54 -10.40 25.63 -12.37
N VAL A 55 -10.03 25.89 -13.62
CA VAL A 55 -9.73 24.84 -14.61
C VAL A 55 -8.26 24.92 -14.96
N VAL A 56 -7.53 23.85 -14.65
CA VAL A 56 -6.11 23.72 -14.97
C VAL A 56 -5.97 23.33 -16.43
N ASN A 57 -5.18 24.10 -17.19
CA ASN A 57 -4.79 23.78 -18.55
C ASN A 57 -3.27 23.54 -18.60
N TYR A 58 -2.87 22.34 -19.01
CA TYR A 58 -1.47 22.01 -19.27
C TYR A 58 -1.35 21.24 -20.60
N ASP A 59 -0.21 21.41 -21.26
CA ASP A 59 -0.05 20.85 -22.59
C ASP A 59 0.03 19.32 -22.51
N THR A 60 -0.92 18.70 -23.20
CA THR A 60 -1.01 17.25 -23.39
C THR A 60 -1.35 16.92 -24.85
N ARG A 61 -1.28 17.91 -25.76
CA ARG A 61 -1.66 17.81 -27.17
C ARG A 61 -0.43 17.87 -28.07
N LYS A 62 -0.55 17.24 -29.25
CA LYS A 62 0.35 17.49 -30.39
C LYS A 62 0.22 18.95 -30.82
N LEU A 63 1.31 19.70 -30.76
CA LEU A 63 1.45 20.93 -31.54
C LEU A 63 1.73 20.55 -33.01
N ASN A 64 1.02 21.23 -33.93
CA ASN A 64 1.03 21.04 -35.38
C ASN A 64 2.40 20.66 -35.97
N GLY A 65 2.69 19.36 -36.11
CA GLY A 65 3.90 18.84 -36.77
C GLY A 65 5.22 19.00 -35.98
N ILE A 66 5.19 19.60 -34.79
CA ILE A 66 6.35 19.69 -33.88
C ILE A 66 5.96 18.97 -32.60
N PHE A 67 6.60 17.84 -32.34
CA PHE A 67 6.33 17.03 -31.15
C PHE A 67 6.68 17.82 -29.88
N SER A 68 5.67 18.28 -29.13
CA SER A 68 5.86 18.64 -27.73
C SER A 68 5.95 17.33 -26.94
N GLU A 69 7.08 17.13 -26.25
CA GLU A 69 7.24 16.01 -25.34
C GLU A 69 6.22 16.13 -24.20
N LEU A 70 5.58 15.01 -23.86
CA LEU A 70 4.65 14.95 -22.74
C LEU A 70 5.43 15.10 -21.44
N LYS A 71 5.11 16.15 -20.66
CA LYS A 71 5.78 16.44 -19.40
C LYS A 71 5.55 15.34 -18.36
N PRO A 72 6.55 14.97 -17.56
CA PRO A 72 6.37 14.10 -16.40
C PRO A 72 5.33 14.63 -15.41
N ILE A 73 4.61 13.72 -14.74
CA ILE A 73 3.59 14.07 -13.72
C ILE A 73 4.18 14.94 -12.60
N ASP A 74 5.43 14.70 -12.20
CA ASP A 74 6.11 15.49 -11.17
C ASP A 74 6.32 16.95 -11.59
N GLU A 75 6.71 17.18 -12.84
CA GLU A 75 6.83 18.54 -13.40
C GLU A 75 5.47 19.23 -13.47
N ILE A 76 4.44 18.52 -13.93
CA ILE A 76 3.07 19.06 -14.00
C ILE A 76 2.57 19.42 -12.59
N ALA A 77 2.85 18.60 -11.58
CA ALA A 77 2.50 18.88 -10.18
C ALA A 77 3.28 20.08 -9.61
N GLN A 78 4.55 20.24 -9.99
CA GLN A 78 5.37 21.39 -9.61
C GLN A 78 4.89 22.68 -10.29
N GLU A 79 4.42 22.61 -11.53
CA GLU A 79 3.76 23.73 -12.20
C GLU A 79 2.42 24.09 -11.54
N LEU A 80 1.61 23.09 -11.17
CA LEU A 80 0.36 23.31 -10.43
C LEU A 80 0.60 24.04 -9.12
N LYS A 81 1.67 23.65 -8.40
CA LYS A 81 2.11 24.36 -7.21
C LYS A 81 2.44 25.82 -7.51
N SER A 82 3.30 26.07 -8.50
CA SER A 82 3.72 27.42 -8.84
C SER A 82 2.53 28.31 -9.21
N GLU A 83 1.55 27.76 -9.93
CA GLU A 83 0.29 28.45 -10.21
C GLU A 83 -0.46 28.75 -8.90
N LEU A 84 -0.75 27.76 -8.05
CA LEU A 84 -1.52 27.96 -6.81
C LEU A 84 -0.83 28.90 -5.79
N GLU A 85 0.50 29.07 -5.87
CA GLU A 85 1.27 30.01 -5.04
C GLU A 85 1.24 31.46 -5.57
N LEU A 86 0.75 31.72 -6.79
CA LEU A 86 0.57 33.07 -7.30
C LEU A 86 -0.35 33.88 -6.38
N SER A 87 -0.06 35.16 -6.21
CA SER A 87 -0.77 36.04 -5.26
C SER A 87 -2.28 36.11 -5.52
N GLU A 88 -2.71 35.97 -6.78
CA GLU A 88 -4.12 35.96 -7.17
C GLU A 88 -4.90 34.70 -6.72
N TYR A 89 -4.21 33.60 -6.43
CA TYR A 89 -4.81 32.35 -5.96
C TYR A 89 -4.44 32.05 -4.50
N ASN A 90 -3.37 32.65 -3.98
CA ASN A 90 -2.97 32.45 -2.60
C ASN A 90 -3.94 33.09 -1.57
N CYS A 91 -4.92 33.88 -2.00
CA CYS A 91 -5.98 34.40 -1.14
C CYS A 91 -7.10 33.40 -0.82
N TYR A 92 -7.21 32.28 -1.54
CA TYR A 92 -8.15 31.22 -1.17
C TYR A 92 -7.74 30.57 0.15
N LYS A 93 -8.72 30.38 1.05
CA LYS A 93 -8.51 29.73 2.35
C LYS A 93 -8.60 28.21 2.24
N ARG A 94 -9.47 27.73 1.34
CA ARG A 94 -9.74 26.30 1.16
C ARG A 94 -9.71 25.93 -0.32
N ILE A 95 -9.08 24.81 -0.62
CA ILE A 95 -8.92 24.29 -1.97
C ILE A 95 -9.51 22.87 -2.01
N ILE A 96 -10.32 22.60 -3.03
CA ILE A 96 -10.84 21.28 -3.35
C ILE A 96 -10.24 20.87 -4.69
N ILE A 97 -9.57 19.72 -4.74
CA ILE A 97 -8.98 19.21 -5.98
C ILE A 97 -9.90 18.12 -6.55
N VAL A 98 -10.25 18.25 -7.83
CA VAL A 98 -10.98 17.23 -8.60
C VAL A 98 -10.16 16.85 -9.82
N GLY A 99 -9.60 15.63 -9.82
CA GLY A 99 -8.78 15.13 -10.91
C GLY A 99 -9.46 14.03 -11.71
N HIS A 100 -9.37 14.09 -13.04
CA HIS A 100 -9.82 13.00 -13.93
C HIS A 100 -8.63 12.27 -14.54
N SER A 101 -8.66 10.94 -14.56
CA SER A 101 -7.61 10.11 -15.18
C SER A 101 -6.22 10.54 -14.68
N MET A 102 -5.27 10.84 -15.57
CA MET A 102 -3.94 11.36 -15.23
C MET A 102 -3.97 12.64 -14.36
N GLY A 103 -5.00 13.47 -14.47
CA GLY A 103 -5.16 14.68 -13.65
C GLY A 103 -5.31 14.36 -12.15
N GLY A 104 -5.84 13.19 -11.80
CA GLY A 104 -5.82 12.72 -10.41
C GLY A 104 -4.40 12.39 -9.93
N LEU A 105 -3.57 11.77 -10.77
CA LEU A 105 -2.16 11.51 -10.43
C LEU A 105 -1.38 12.82 -10.22
N VAL A 106 -1.66 13.86 -11.01
CA VAL A 106 -1.09 15.20 -10.80
C VAL A 106 -1.51 15.77 -9.45
N GLY A 107 -2.80 15.68 -9.11
CA GLY A 107 -3.33 16.18 -7.84
C GLY A 107 -2.73 15.46 -6.63
N ILE A 108 -2.64 14.13 -6.66
CA ILE A 108 -2.04 13.37 -5.54
C ILE A 108 -0.54 13.66 -5.42
N ARG A 109 0.18 13.81 -6.54
CA ARG A 109 1.61 14.15 -6.53
C ARG A 109 1.84 15.52 -5.91
N TYR A 110 1.02 16.51 -6.28
CA TYR A 110 1.06 17.84 -5.68
C TYR A 110 0.88 17.76 -4.16
N LEU A 111 -0.12 17.01 -3.69
CA LEU A 111 -0.35 16.81 -2.25
C LEU A 111 0.85 16.16 -1.56
N THR A 112 1.39 15.08 -2.11
CA THR A 112 2.59 14.40 -1.57
C THR A 112 3.78 15.35 -1.48
N ASN A 113 4.02 16.15 -2.51
CA ASN A 113 5.10 17.14 -2.54
C ASN A 113 4.91 18.21 -1.44
N GLU A 114 3.68 18.65 -1.20
CA GLU A 114 3.39 19.62 -0.14
C GLU A 114 3.44 19.02 1.28
N ALA A 115 3.00 17.77 1.46
CA ALA A 115 3.10 17.07 2.74
C ALA A 115 4.56 16.93 3.15
N SER A 116 5.41 16.43 2.25
CA SER A 116 6.83 16.20 2.54
C SER A 116 7.56 17.44 3.03
N ARG A 117 7.04 18.64 2.71
CA ARG A 117 7.56 19.94 3.12
C ARG A 117 6.84 20.55 4.33
N GLN A 118 5.88 19.84 4.91
CA GLN A 118 4.98 20.26 6.00
C GLN A 118 4.16 21.51 5.63
N LYS A 119 3.70 21.61 4.38
CA LYS A 119 3.03 22.80 3.82
C LYS A 119 1.58 22.58 3.38
N ILE A 120 0.97 21.44 3.68
CA ILE A 120 -0.45 21.23 3.38
C ILE A 120 -1.30 22.03 4.36
N HIS A 121 -1.76 23.21 3.94
CA HIS A 121 -2.56 24.08 4.80
C HIS A 121 -3.89 24.52 4.19
N LYS A 122 -4.10 24.36 2.88
CA LYS A 122 -5.30 24.86 2.19
C LYS A 122 -6.14 23.79 1.50
N VAL A 123 -5.54 22.68 1.06
CA VAL A 123 -6.35 21.60 0.48
C VAL A 123 -7.09 20.88 1.60
N VAL A 124 -8.40 20.78 1.47
CA VAL A 124 -9.29 20.15 2.46
C VAL A 124 -10.00 18.92 1.91
N GLN A 125 -10.09 18.79 0.59
CA GLN A 125 -10.74 17.68 -0.09
C GLN A 125 -10.03 17.36 -1.40
N TYR A 126 -9.90 16.06 -1.67
CA TYR A 126 -9.42 15.51 -2.93
C TYR A 126 -10.45 14.52 -3.47
N VAL A 127 -10.79 14.64 -4.75
CA VAL A 127 -11.68 13.73 -5.47
C VAL A 127 -10.99 13.28 -6.75
N SER A 128 -10.94 11.97 -6.98
CA SER A 128 -10.43 11.40 -8.23
C SER A 128 -11.51 10.66 -8.99
N LEU A 129 -11.45 10.76 -10.32
CA LEU A 129 -12.40 10.16 -11.25
C LEU A 129 -11.62 9.32 -12.27
N CYS A 130 -11.77 8.00 -12.21
CA CYS A 130 -11.13 7.05 -13.13
C CYS A 130 -9.60 7.20 -13.19
N THR A 131 -8.95 7.44 -12.05
CA THR A 131 -7.50 7.69 -11.96
C THR A 131 -6.72 6.39 -11.71
N PRO A 132 -5.72 6.01 -12.54
CA PRO A 132 -5.04 4.73 -12.42
C PRO A 132 -3.93 4.72 -11.34
N PHE A 133 -4.32 4.69 -10.06
CA PHE A 133 -3.37 4.72 -8.94
C PHE A 133 -2.50 3.47 -8.80
N ASN A 134 -3.03 2.29 -9.14
CA ASN A 134 -2.23 1.07 -9.18
C ASN A 134 -1.73 0.75 -10.60
N GLY A 135 -1.86 1.74 -11.49
CA GLY A 135 -1.71 1.59 -12.93
C GLY A 135 -2.82 0.77 -13.58
N SER A 136 -2.90 0.81 -14.90
CA SER A 136 -3.93 0.15 -15.71
C SER A 136 -3.32 -0.87 -16.66
N ASP A 137 -4.12 -1.84 -17.10
CA ASP A 137 -3.71 -2.82 -18.11
C ASP A 137 -3.20 -2.10 -19.37
N MET A 138 -1.90 -2.27 -19.65
CA MET A 138 -1.16 -1.50 -20.65
C MET A 138 -1.81 -1.55 -22.02
N ALA A 139 -2.42 -2.68 -22.39
CA ALA A 139 -3.14 -2.81 -23.65
C ALA A 139 -4.34 -1.85 -23.74
N LYS A 140 -5.04 -1.61 -22.61
CA LYS A 140 -6.26 -0.80 -22.54
C LYS A 140 -5.98 0.69 -22.40
N LEU A 141 -4.89 1.09 -21.74
CA LEU A 141 -4.40 2.47 -21.79
C LEU A 141 -3.77 2.78 -23.16
N ASN A 142 -3.11 1.78 -23.77
CA ASN A 142 -2.67 1.89 -25.17
C ASN A 142 -3.85 2.02 -26.13
N ASP A 143 -5.06 1.53 -25.84
CA ASP A 143 -6.23 1.84 -26.69
C ASP A 143 -6.62 3.33 -26.63
N LEU A 144 -6.50 3.97 -25.45
CA LEU A 144 -6.70 5.41 -25.27
C LEU A 144 -5.56 6.24 -25.91
N ILE A 145 -4.32 5.75 -25.83
CA ILE A 145 -3.10 6.39 -26.34
C ILE A 145 -2.89 6.12 -27.85
N SER A 146 -3.34 4.97 -28.37
CA SER A 146 -3.19 4.56 -29.78
C SER A 146 -4.09 5.36 -30.72
N LEU A 147 -5.20 5.90 -30.20
CA LEU A 147 -5.98 6.97 -30.86
C LEU A 147 -5.15 8.25 -31.12
N ILE A 148 -3.96 8.39 -30.52
CA ILE A 148 -3.14 9.62 -30.51
C ILE A 148 -1.77 9.43 -31.24
N ASN A 149 -1.55 8.25 -31.85
CA ASN A 149 -0.51 7.88 -32.83
C ASN A 149 0.92 7.55 -32.31
N LYS A 150 1.62 6.72 -33.10
CA LYS A 150 2.97 6.14 -32.93
C LYS A 150 4.04 7.19 -32.64
N ASN A 151 4.58 7.23 -31.43
CA ASN A 151 5.74 8.06 -31.12
C ASN A 151 6.62 7.38 -30.07
N GLU A 152 7.94 7.31 -30.31
CA GLU A 152 8.90 6.68 -29.40
C GLU A 152 9.06 7.44 -28.07
N HIS A 153 8.59 8.70 -27.98
CA HIS A 153 8.61 9.53 -26.77
C HIS A 153 7.37 9.34 -25.87
N ILE A 154 6.39 8.49 -26.28
CA ILE A 154 5.32 7.97 -25.40
C ILE A 154 5.89 7.01 -24.33
N LYS A 155 7.21 6.78 -24.33
CA LYS A 155 7.93 5.97 -23.34
C LYS A 155 7.85 6.55 -21.92
N SER A 156 7.68 7.86 -21.71
CA SER A 156 7.55 8.48 -20.37
C SER A 156 6.13 8.39 -19.78
N LEU A 157 5.13 8.13 -20.63
CA LEU A 157 3.74 7.81 -20.27
C LEU A 157 3.43 6.32 -20.38
N LYS A 158 4.46 5.46 -20.54
CA LYS A 158 4.31 4.02 -20.37
C LYS A 158 3.63 3.76 -19.01
N PRO A 159 2.47 3.08 -18.98
CA PRO A 159 1.88 2.65 -17.71
C PRO A 159 2.88 1.82 -16.88
N ASN A 160 2.70 1.84 -15.56
CA ASN A 160 3.39 0.98 -14.59
C ASN A 160 4.90 1.19 -14.38
N SER A 161 5.35 2.44 -14.41
CA SER A 161 6.66 2.80 -13.90
C SER A 161 6.69 2.72 -12.37
N THR A 162 7.86 2.37 -11.81
CA THR A 162 8.20 2.55 -10.39
C THR A 162 7.73 3.88 -9.82
N PHE A 163 7.62 4.92 -10.65
CA PHE A 163 7.09 6.23 -10.28
C PHE A 163 5.67 6.21 -9.69
N ILE A 164 4.67 5.58 -10.32
CA ILE A 164 3.29 5.61 -9.76
C ILE A 164 3.25 4.84 -8.44
N LYS A 165 3.88 3.66 -8.40
CA LYS A 165 3.99 2.86 -7.17
C LYS A 165 4.72 3.61 -6.07
N GLN A 166 5.84 4.25 -6.38
CA GLN A 166 6.61 5.07 -5.45
C GLN A 166 5.80 6.28 -4.97
N MET A 167 5.12 6.99 -5.87
CA MET A 167 4.27 8.14 -5.52
C MET A 167 3.16 7.74 -4.55
N ILE A 168 2.50 6.59 -4.79
CA ILE A 168 1.46 6.10 -3.89
C ILE A 168 2.04 5.66 -2.55
N ARG A 169 3.20 4.99 -2.55
CA ARG A 169 3.93 4.66 -1.30
C ARG A 169 4.32 5.91 -0.50
N GLU A 170 4.85 6.93 -1.16
CA GLU A 170 5.22 8.21 -0.55
C GLU A 170 3.98 8.91 0.04
N TRP A 171 2.88 8.95 -0.71
CA TRP A 171 1.60 9.48 -0.23
C TRP A 171 1.14 8.78 1.07
N ILE A 172 1.18 7.45 1.09
CA ILE A 172 0.81 6.64 2.27
C ILE A 172 1.73 6.93 3.46
N GLY A 173 3.05 6.99 3.23
CA GLY A 173 4.03 7.33 4.25
C GLY A 173 3.80 8.71 4.89
N LEU A 174 3.11 9.61 4.18
CA LEU A 174 2.79 10.97 4.62
C LEU A 174 1.35 11.14 5.13
N ARG A 175 0.58 10.05 5.26
CA ARG A 175 -0.85 10.11 5.62
C ARG A 175 -1.15 10.87 6.90
N SER A 176 -0.32 10.70 7.94
CA SER A 176 -0.49 11.42 9.22
C SER A 176 -0.44 12.94 9.05
N GLN A 177 0.29 13.43 8.05
CA GLN A 177 0.39 14.84 7.71
C GLN A 177 -0.79 15.33 6.85
N MET A 178 -1.57 14.41 6.28
CA MET A 178 -2.73 14.66 5.43
C MET A 178 -4.07 14.35 6.12
N GLN A 179 -4.08 14.13 7.44
CA GLN A 179 -5.29 13.70 8.17
C GLN A 179 -6.49 14.66 8.05
N ASN A 180 -6.24 15.92 7.73
CA ASN A 180 -7.28 16.96 7.54
C ASN A 180 -7.82 17.01 6.10
N ILE A 181 -7.28 16.20 5.18
CA ILE A 181 -7.79 16.09 3.81
C ILE A 181 -8.72 14.88 3.75
N LYS A 182 -9.94 15.12 3.28
CA LYS A 182 -10.85 14.06 2.89
C LYS A 182 -10.53 13.57 1.47
N PHE A 183 -10.39 12.27 1.28
CA PHE A 183 -10.13 11.66 -0.02
C PHE A 183 -11.35 10.87 -0.51
N SER A 184 -11.72 11.05 -1.77
CA SER A 184 -12.74 10.24 -2.46
C SER A 184 -12.17 9.66 -3.76
N PHE A 185 -12.15 8.33 -3.85
CA PHE A 185 -11.63 7.61 -5.00
C PHE A 185 -12.80 7.02 -5.80
N CYS A 186 -13.00 7.48 -7.04
CA CYS A 186 -14.14 7.07 -7.84
C CYS A 186 -13.73 6.34 -9.11
N TYR A 187 -14.51 5.31 -9.46
CA TYR A 187 -14.32 4.52 -10.66
C TYR A 187 -15.60 4.44 -11.49
N GLY A 188 -15.46 4.37 -12.81
CA GLY A 188 -16.58 4.13 -13.71
C GLY A 188 -16.99 2.66 -13.67
N THR A 189 -18.26 2.36 -13.46
CA THR A 189 -18.78 0.98 -13.43
C THR A 189 -18.63 0.24 -14.75
N HIS A 190 -18.41 0.97 -15.84
CA HIS A 190 -18.19 0.45 -17.19
C HIS A 190 -16.84 0.90 -17.76
N ASP A 191 -15.90 1.32 -16.90
CA ASP A 191 -14.58 1.76 -17.34
C ASP A 191 -13.76 0.55 -17.82
N ARG A 192 -13.35 0.62 -19.10
CA ARG A 192 -12.52 -0.39 -19.74
C ARG A 192 -11.05 -0.02 -19.75
N VAL A 193 -10.69 1.20 -19.38
CA VAL A 193 -9.31 1.71 -19.34
C VAL A 193 -8.75 1.57 -17.93
N VAL A 194 -9.52 2.02 -16.94
CA VAL A 194 -9.13 2.01 -15.52
C VAL A 194 -10.21 1.26 -14.75
N ASP A 195 -9.94 -0.02 -14.46
CA ASP A 195 -10.86 -0.81 -13.65
C ASP A 195 -10.88 -0.35 -12.18
N LYS A 196 -11.81 -0.91 -11.39
CA LYS A 196 -11.99 -0.59 -9.98
C LYS A 196 -10.68 -0.73 -9.19
N ASP A 197 -9.95 -1.82 -9.42
CA ASP A 197 -8.73 -2.14 -8.67
C ASP A 197 -7.58 -1.21 -9.07
N SER A 198 -7.59 -0.66 -10.29
CA SER A 198 -6.69 0.41 -10.72
C SER A 198 -7.05 1.76 -10.09
N ALA A 199 -8.35 2.05 -9.96
CA ALA A 199 -8.90 3.32 -9.52
C ALA A 199 -8.88 3.58 -8.01
N ILE A 200 -8.64 2.55 -7.20
CA ILE A 200 -8.56 2.61 -5.74
C ILE A 200 -7.14 2.23 -5.32
N PRO A 201 -6.36 3.09 -4.64
CA PRO A 201 -5.00 2.75 -4.22
C PRO A 201 -4.96 1.42 -3.42
N TYR A 202 -4.14 0.44 -3.83
CA TYR A 202 -4.21 -0.95 -3.34
C TYR A 202 -3.87 -1.06 -1.85
N VAL A 203 -3.05 -0.15 -1.33
CA VAL A 203 -2.30 -0.44 -0.10
C VAL A 203 -3.19 -0.58 1.14
N GLU A 204 -4.44 -0.10 1.13
CA GLU A 204 -5.38 -0.31 2.24
C GLU A 204 -6.84 -0.28 1.74
N SER A 205 -7.30 -1.30 1.00
CA SER A 205 -8.71 -1.40 0.54
C SER A 205 -9.73 -1.30 1.68
N ASP A 206 -9.33 -1.65 2.90
CA ASP A 206 -10.19 -1.68 4.08
C ASP A 206 -10.38 -0.29 4.71
N LEU A 207 -9.63 0.72 4.26
CA LEU A 207 -9.67 2.08 4.81
C LEU A 207 -10.26 3.12 3.85
N TRP A 208 -10.37 2.79 2.57
CA TRP A 208 -10.89 3.69 1.55
C TRP A 208 -12.07 3.04 0.83
N GLU A 209 -13.28 3.57 1.08
CA GLU A 209 -14.44 3.19 0.29
C GLU A 209 -14.30 3.77 -1.12
N GLY A 210 -14.06 2.91 -2.10
CA GLY A 210 -14.11 3.28 -3.51
C GLY A 210 -15.55 3.49 -3.97
N HIS A 211 -15.82 4.59 -4.66
CA HIS A 211 -17.16 4.95 -5.12
C HIS A 211 -17.35 4.56 -6.59
N GLY A 212 -18.21 3.57 -6.83
CA GLY A 212 -18.64 3.19 -8.18
C GLY A 212 -19.65 4.21 -8.72
N LEU A 213 -19.34 4.83 -9.85
CA LEU A 213 -20.16 5.83 -10.53
C LEU A 213 -20.50 5.36 -11.95
N ASP A 214 -21.69 5.69 -12.43
CA ASP A 214 -22.14 5.26 -13.76
C ASP A 214 -21.30 5.91 -14.88
N GLY A 215 -20.88 5.09 -15.84
CA GLY A 215 -20.07 5.49 -16.98
C GLY A 215 -18.79 4.69 -17.14
N GLY A 216 -18.06 4.94 -18.23
CA GLY A 216 -16.69 4.48 -18.46
C GLY A 216 -15.69 5.64 -18.38
N HIS A 217 -14.45 5.41 -18.82
CA HIS A 217 -13.31 6.31 -18.57
C HIS A 217 -13.59 7.79 -18.81
N THR A 218 -14.13 8.13 -19.98
CA THR A 218 -14.48 9.52 -20.32
C THR A 218 -15.95 9.83 -20.02
N THR A 219 -16.84 8.85 -20.18
CA THR A 219 -18.29 9.09 -20.07
C THR A 219 -18.77 9.27 -18.64
N ILE A 220 -17.94 8.96 -17.63
CA ILE A 220 -18.17 9.34 -16.24
C ILE A 220 -18.36 10.86 -16.07
N LEU A 221 -17.84 11.66 -17.00
CA LEU A 221 -17.97 13.13 -17.01
C LEU A 221 -19.12 13.64 -17.87
N ASN A 222 -19.77 12.78 -18.65
CA ASN A 222 -20.91 13.21 -19.47
C ASN A 222 -22.01 13.74 -18.56
N LEU A 223 -22.54 14.90 -18.92
CA LEU A 223 -23.73 15.50 -18.34
C LEU A 223 -24.95 15.02 -19.13
N GLY A 224 -26.10 15.07 -18.48
CA GLY A 224 -27.40 14.73 -19.05
C GLY A 224 -28.51 15.37 -18.23
N ASP A 225 -29.75 15.15 -18.66
CA ASP A 225 -30.94 15.50 -17.91
C ASP A 225 -31.76 14.22 -17.64
N PRO A 226 -31.86 13.74 -16.39
CA PRO A 226 -31.36 14.37 -15.16
C PRO A 226 -29.83 14.33 -15.02
N LEU A 227 -29.30 15.21 -14.16
CA LEU A 227 -27.87 15.26 -13.86
C LEU A 227 -27.34 13.90 -13.34
N PRO A 228 -26.24 13.40 -13.89
CA PRO A 228 -25.76 12.05 -13.60
C PRO A 228 -25.22 11.94 -12.18
N ARG A 229 -25.19 10.69 -11.68
CA ARG A 229 -24.71 10.38 -10.33
C ARG A 229 -23.28 10.86 -10.10
N SER A 230 -22.41 10.78 -11.10
CA SER A 230 -21.02 11.22 -11.01
C SER A 230 -20.89 12.72 -10.71
N TYR A 231 -21.61 13.55 -11.47
CA TYR A 231 -21.65 14.99 -11.25
C TYR A 231 -22.23 15.32 -9.86
N ARG A 232 -23.38 14.72 -9.52
CA ARG A 232 -24.03 14.92 -8.22
C ARG A 232 -23.12 14.54 -7.05
N PHE A 233 -22.41 13.42 -7.15
CA PHE A 233 -21.45 12.98 -6.13
C PHE A 233 -20.37 14.04 -5.88
N VAL A 234 -19.74 14.56 -6.94
CA VAL A 234 -18.69 15.58 -6.79
C VAL A 234 -19.25 16.89 -6.26
N ARG A 235 -20.41 17.32 -6.76
CA ARG A 235 -21.11 18.50 -6.25
C ARG A 235 -21.39 18.36 -4.75
N ASP A 236 -21.92 17.23 -4.31
CA ASP A 236 -22.28 17.01 -2.91
C ASP A 236 -21.03 17.02 -2.00
N ARG A 237 -19.89 16.50 -2.46
CA ARG A 237 -18.59 16.64 -1.75
C ARG A 237 -18.14 18.10 -1.63
N ILE A 238 -18.40 18.93 -2.65
CA ILE A 238 -18.09 20.37 -2.58
C ILE A 238 -19.01 21.07 -1.57
N ILE A 239 -20.31 20.75 -1.61
CA ILE A 239 -21.31 21.30 -0.67
C ILE A 239 -20.94 20.94 0.78
N GLU A 240 -20.52 19.70 1.05
CA GLU A 240 -20.09 19.30 2.40
C GLU A 240 -18.94 20.14 2.95
N VAL A 241 -17.99 20.56 2.10
CA VAL A 241 -16.91 21.47 2.51
C VAL A 241 -17.47 22.86 2.80
N ILE A 242 -18.43 23.34 1.99
CA ILE A 242 -19.10 24.63 2.20
C ILE A 242 -19.89 24.61 3.52
N GLU A 243 -20.69 23.59 3.79
CA GLU A 243 -21.55 23.52 5.00
C GLU A 243 -20.74 23.42 6.29
N GLN A 244 -19.51 22.90 6.23
CA GLN A 244 -18.59 22.92 7.37
C GLN A 244 -18.15 24.35 7.78
N GLU A 245 -18.40 25.39 6.97
CA GLU A 245 -18.23 26.80 7.38
C GLU A 245 -19.38 27.34 8.24
N ASP A 246 -20.59 26.79 8.10
CA ASP A 246 -21.78 27.35 8.72
C ASP A 246 -22.13 26.51 9.97
N PRO A 247 -21.76 26.93 11.20
CA PRO A 247 -22.32 26.28 12.38
C PRO A 247 -23.85 26.39 12.32
N PRO A 248 -24.60 25.38 12.80
CA PRO A 248 -26.06 25.45 12.79
C PRO A 248 -26.48 26.72 13.51
N HIS A 249 -27.13 27.63 12.77
CA HIS A 249 -27.78 28.79 13.35
C HIS A 249 -28.74 28.29 14.42
N ASN A 250 -28.40 28.60 15.66
CA ASN A 250 -29.20 28.30 16.83
C ASN A 250 -30.48 29.14 16.72
N THR A 251 -31.51 28.60 16.07
CA THR A 251 -32.86 29.16 16.11
C THR A 251 -33.33 29.10 17.55
N GLY A 252 -33.56 30.29 18.11
CA GLY A 252 -33.77 30.51 19.54
C GLY A 252 -34.77 29.57 20.18
N SER A 253 -34.46 29.18 21.41
CA SER A 253 -35.46 28.76 22.38
C SER A 253 -35.41 29.72 23.58
N PRO A 254 -36.56 30.00 24.21
CA PRO A 254 -36.73 31.14 25.09
C PRO A 254 -36.14 30.90 26.47
N SER A 255 -35.72 32.01 27.07
CA SER A 255 -35.36 32.17 28.47
C SER A 255 -36.39 31.61 29.47
N HIS A 256 -35.96 30.67 30.29
CA HIS A 256 -36.32 30.49 31.70
C HIS A 256 -35.03 30.06 32.39
N GLY A 257 -34.49 30.69 33.43
CA GLY A 257 -35.16 31.39 34.51
C GLY A 257 -34.95 30.60 35.80
N SER A 258 -33.84 30.91 36.49
CA SER A 258 -33.66 30.82 37.95
C SER A 258 -33.35 29.46 38.59
N GLY A 259 -32.33 29.44 39.47
CA GLY A 259 -32.26 28.52 40.60
C GLY A 259 -30.86 28.08 41.01
N ASP A 260 -30.22 28.86 41.88
CA ASP A 260 -29.07 28.48 42.71
C ASP A 260 -29.29 27.12 43.42
N THR A 261 -28.22 26.38 43.75
CA THR A 261 -27.73 26.15 45.14
C THR A 261 -26.45 25.29 45.14
N LEU A 262 -25.42 25.77 45.85
CA LEU A 262 -24.23 25.04 46.32
C LEU A 262 -24.56 24.02 47.42
N GLN A 263 -23.87 22.88 47.46
CA GLN A 263 -23.35 22.15 48.66
C GLN A 263 -22.80 20.79 48.20
N SER A 264 -21.48 20.55 48.24
CA SER A 264 -20.65 20.10 49.38
C SER A 264 -20.92 18.67 49.87
N GLY A 265 -19.87 17.83 49.76
CA GLY A 265 -19.51 16.85 50.79
C GLY A 265 -19.90 15.39 50.55
N GLY A 266 -18.99 14.49 50.91
CA GLY A 266 -19.37 13.19 51.45
C GLY A 266 -18.87 11.96 50.71
N SER A 267 -17.64 11.57 51.00
CA SER A 267 -17.14 10.20 50.94
C SER A 267 -18.04 9.20 51.69
N HIS A 268 -18.29 8.01 51.13
CA HIS A 268 -18.34 6.78 51.94
C HIS A 268 -18.11 5.51 51.10
N SER A 269 -17.08 4.78 51.52
CA SER A 269 -16.81 3.38 51.26
C SER A 269 -17.65 2.50 52.19
N GLN A 270 -18.09 1.35 51.68
CA GLN A 270 -18.38 0.07 52.36
C GLN A 270 -18.73 -0.90 51.21
N GLY A 271 -18.10 -2.07 51.02
CA GLY A 271 -17.70 -3.05 52.02
C GLY A 271 -18.83 -4.07 52.14
N ASN A 272 -18.74 -5.18 51.40
CA ASN A 272 -19.51 -6.37 51.74
C ASN A 272 -18.73 -7.63 51.35
N GLU A 273 -18.32 -8.34 52.38
CA GLU A 273 -17.69 -9.64 52.38
C GLU A 273 -18.72 -10.70 52.83
N ASN A 274 -18.51 -11.91 52.30
CA ASN A 274 -18.59 -13.20 52.98
C ASN A 274 -19.86 -14.07 53.02
N HIS A 275 -19.57 -15.32 52.63
CA HIS A 275 -19.96 -16.64 53.18
C HIS A 275 -20.95 -17.46 52.33
N ASN A 276 -20.79 -18.78 52.14
CA ASN A 276 -19.85 -19.82 52.60
C ASN A 276 -20.07 -21.06 51.68
N GLY A 277 -19.03 -21.87 51.39
CA GLY A 277 -18.86 -23.27 51.89
C GLY A 277 -19.67 -24.32 51.10
N GLN A 278 -19.19 -25.50 50.66
CA GLN A 278 -18.26 -26.49 51.23
C GLN A 278 -17.92 -27.56 50.13
N VAL A 279 -16.65 -28.02 49.95
CA VAL A 279 -16.04 -29.33 50.40
C VAL A 279 -16.53 -30.56 49.61
N SER A 280 -15.78 -31.58 49.12
CA SER A 280 -14.37 -32.03 49.02
C SER A 280 -14.38 -33.37 48.23
N TYR A 281 -13.40 -33.76 47.40
CA TYR A 281 -12.30 -34.76 47.61
C TYR A 281 -11.93 -35.26 46.18
N GLY A 282 -10.72 -35.59 45.72
CA GLY A 282 -9.34 -35.57 46.23
C GLY A 282 -8.42 -36.41 45.29
N LYS A 283 -7.12 -36.03 45.25
CA LYS A 283 -5.91 -36.79 44.81
C LYS A 283 -5.68 -36.99 43.29
N GLY A 284 -4.49 -36.79 42.73
CA GLY A 284 -3.14 -36.82 43.32
C GLY A 284 -2.10 -35.92 42.65
N ASN A 285 -1.08 -35.62 43.45
CA ASN A 285 0.06 -34.75 43.18
C ASN A 285 1.10 -35.37 42.22
N LEU A 286 1.69 -34.52 41.38
CA LEU A 286 3.12 -34.55 41.05
C LEU A 286 3.56 -33.10 40.86
N SER A 287 4.01 -32.50 41.97
CA SER A 287 4.75 -31.24 41.96
C SER A 287 6.19 -31.52 41.59
N ASN A 288 6.70 -30.89 40.53
CA ASN A 288 8.08 -30.45 40.52
C ASN A 288 8.16 -29.05 39.93
N THR A 289 8.71 -28.20 40.77
CA THR A 289 8.86 -26.77 40.71
C THR A 289 9.92 -26.41 39.68
N VAL A 290 9.51 -25.81 38.56
CA VAL A 290 10.32 -24.84 37.81
C VAL A 290 9.42 -23.65 37.55
N GLY A 291 9.24 -22.82 38.57
CA GLY A 291 8.72 -21.47 38.41
C GLY A 291 9.82 -20.58 37.85
N SER A 292 10.15 -20.74 36.57
CA SER A 292 10.81 -19.66 35.84
C SER A 292 9.71 -18.66 35.50
N SER A 293 9.79 -17.46 36.05
CA SER A 293 9.05 -16.31 35.59
C SER A 293 9.31 -16.14 34.09
N ILE A 294 8.42 -16.66 33.25
CA ILE A 294 8.38 -16.33 31.82
C ILE A 294 8.09 -14.83 31.81
N GLY A 295 9.13 -14.04 31.54
CA GLY A 295 8.97 -12.61 31.38
C GLY A 295 7.92 -12.39 30.30
N ASN A 296 6.86 -11.66 30.63
CA ASN A 296 5.87 -11.19 29.65
C ASN A 296 6.55 -10.13 28.77
N GLY A 297 7.44 -10.58 27.89
CA GLY A 297 8.10 -9.75 26.88
C GLY A 297 7.06 -9.15 25.93
N ARG A 298 7.41 -8.03 25.30
CA ARG A 298 6.50 -7.27 24.43
C ARG A 298 5.96 -8.15 23.29
N PHE A 299 6.75 -9.14 22.85
CA PHE A 299 6.40 -10.05 21.76
C PHE A 299 5.50 -11.21 22.17
N SER A 300 5.61 -11.71 23.40
CA SER A 300 4.76 -12.79 23.90
C SER A 300 3.28 -12.41 23.81
N ASN A 301 2.94 -11.16 24.15
CA ASN A 301 1.58 -10.64 24.02
C ASN A 301 1.11 -10.57 22.55
N LYS A 302 1.98 -10.12 21.64
CA LYS A 302 1.66 -10.07 20.20
C LYS A 302 1.45 -11.46 19.61
N LEU A 303 2.30 -12.43 19.95
CA LEU A 303 2.17 -13.82 19.53
C LEU A 303 0.89 -14.45 20.10
N SER A 304 0.59 -14.21 21.37
CA SER A 304 -0.65 -14.69 22.00
C SER A 304 -1.90 -14.20 21.26
N ALA A 305 -1.93 -12.93 20.84
CA ALA A 305 -3.03 -12.36 20.06
C ALA A 305 -3.23 -13.01 18.68
N LEU A 306 -2.20 -13.66 18.13
CA LEU A 306 -2.24 -14.33 16.83
C LEU A 306 -2.69 -15.79 16.89
N GLN A 307 -2.80 -16.40 18.08
CA GLN A 307 -3.22 -17.80 18.25
C GLN A 307 -4.51 -18.16 17.49
N PRO A 308 -5.59 -17.34 17.50
CA PRO A 308 -6.80 -17.66 16.74
C PRO A 308 -6.54 -17.74 15.23
N LYS A 309 -5.70 -16.84 14.68
CA LYS A 309 -5.35 -16.81 13.26
C LYS A 309 -4.54 -18.06 12.87
N ILE A 310 -3.65 -18.53 13.74
CA ILE A 310 -2.88 -19.77 13.53
C ILE A 310 -3.78 -21.02 13.62
N ALA A 311 -4.73 -21.04 14.56
CA ALA A 311 -5.71 -22.11 14.62
C ALA A 311 -6.52 -22.22 13.31
N MET A 312 -6.92 -21.09 12.73
CA MET A 312 -7.57 -21.04 11.42
C MET A 312 -6.66 -21.52 10.28
N PHE A 313 -5.36 -21.22 10.32
CA PHE A 313 -4.39 -21.76 9.37
C PHE A 313 -4.33 -23.29 9.45
N ASN A 314 -4.24 -23.86 10.66
CA ASN A 314 -4.18 -25.31 10.85
C ASN A 314 -5.44 -26.03 10.37
N GLN A 315 -6.61 -25.40 10.48
CA GLN A 315 -7.88 -25.95 9.97
C GLN A 315 -7.90 -26.10 8.44
N ARG A 316 -7.01 -25.43 7.70
CA ARG A 316 -6.87 -25.59 6.25
C ARG A 316 -6.31 -26.96 5.84
N PHE A 317 -5.81 -27.76 6.79
CA PHE A 317 -5.21 -29.07 6.54
C PHE A 317 -5.94 -30.16 7.32
N PRO A 318 -7.16 -30.57 6.94
CA PRO A 318 -8.02 -31.41 7.78
C PRO A 318 -7.38 -32.75 8.20
N SER A 319 -6.64 -33.39 7.30
CA SER A 319 -5.90 -34.64 7.55
C SER A 319 -4.73 -34.48 8.52
N LEU A 320 -4.18 -33.28 8.64
CA LEU A 320 -2.97 -32.98 9.43
C LEU A 320 -3.26 -32.05 10.61
N GLN A 321 -4.51 -31.63 10.83
CA GLN A 321 -4.84 -30.55 11.77
C GLN A 321 -4.32 -30.80 13.20
N PRO A 322 -4.45 -32.00 13.80
CA PRO A 322 -3.89 -32.26 15.13
C PRO A 322 -2.37 -32.16 15.16
N PHE A 323 -1.71 -32.67 14.12
CA PHE A 323 -0.26 -32.66 13.99
C PHE A 323 0.27 -31.24 13.79
N LEU A 324 -0.32 -30.46 12.86
CA LEU A 324 0.05 -29.07 12.63
C LEU A 324 -0.24 -28.18 13.84
N SER A 325 -1.30 -28.47 14.61
CA SER A 325 -1.55 -27.76 15.87
C SER A 325 -0.43 -27.98 16.88
N GLN A 326 0.11 -29.21 16.97
CA GLN A 326 1.28 -29.49 17.79
C GLN A 326 2.52 -28.75 17.27
N LEU A 327 2.80 -28.83 15.95
CA LEU A 327 3.95 -28.15 15.35
C LEU A 327 3.89 -26.62 15.52
N SER A 328 2.71 -26.01 15.35
CA SER A 328 2.49 -24.59 15.62
C SER A 328 2.73 -24.23 17.08
N GLN A 329 2.32 -25.11 18.00
CA GLN A 329 2.55 -24.92 19.42
C GLN A 329 4.04 -25.04 19.77
N ASP A 330 4.77 -25.99 19.17
CA ASP A 330 6.21 -26.14 19.36
C ASP A 330 6.96 -24.92 18.82
N ALA A 331 6.58 -24.43 17.64
CA ALA A 331 7.13 -23.20 17.08
C ALA A 331 6.84 -21.98 17.98
N TYR A 332 5.63 -21.88 18.54
CA TYR A 332 5.27 -20.84 19.50
C TYR A 332 6.13 -20.89 20.76
N GLN A 333 6.30 -22.09 21.35
CA GLN A 333 7.13 -22.27 22.54
C GLN A 333 8.57 -21.82 22.27
N LYS A 334 9.14 -22.15 21.12
CA LYS A 334 10.45 -21.62 20.71
C LYS A 334 10.44 -20.10 20.63
N LEU A 335 9.49 -19.51 19.91
CA LEU A 335 9.42 -18.06 19.71
C LEU A 335 9.35 -17.28 21.04
N ILE A 336 8.60 -17.77 22.03
CA ILE A 336 8.49 -17.08 23.34
C ILE A 336 9.71 -17.29 24.24
N THR A 337 10.60 -18.23 23.92
CA THR A 337 11.88 -18.43 24.65
C THR A 337 13.01 -17.56 24.13
N ILE A 338 12.85 -16.98 22.93
CA ILE A 338 13.83 -16.07 22.32
C ILE A 338 13.75 -14.72 23.03
N SER A 339 14.91 -14.11 23.29
CA SER A 339 14.96 -12.77 23.90
C SER A 339 14.34 -11.72 22.99
N ASP A 340 13.73 -10.68 23.58
CA ASP A 340 13.14 -9.57 22.81
C ASP A 340 14.21 -8.93 21.89
N GLU A 341 15.46 -8.80 22.33
CA GLU A 341 16.56 -8.26 21.51
C GLU A 341 16.93 -9.13 20.31
N GLU A 342 17.07 -10.45 20.53
CA GLU A 342 17.38 -11.40 19.47
C GLU A 342 16.23 -11.49 18.45
N PHE A 343 14.99 -11.47 18.94
CA PHE A 343 13.82 -11.48 18.07
C PHE A 343 13.74 -10.20 17.24
N GLU A 344 13.96 -9.02 17.84
CA GLU A 344 14.03 -7.75 17.10
C GLU A 344 15.15 -7.75 16.04
N ALA A 345 16.32 -8.31 16.37
CA ALA A 345 17.41 -8.45 15.41
C ALA A 345 17.01 -9.35 14.23
N PHE A 346 16.33 -10.47 14.51
CA PHE A 346 15.78 -11.33 13.48
C PHE A 346 14.73 -10.58 12.63
N LEU A 347 13.76 -9.90 13.25
CA LEU A 347 12.69 -9.19 12.54
C LEU A 347 13.24 -8.12 11.58
N LYS A 348 14.30 -7.39 11.98
CA LYS A 348 15.00 -6.43 11.10
C LYS A 348 15.63 -7.09 9.87
N SER A 349 16.05 -8.34 10.00
CA SER A 349 16.64 -9.11 8.89
C SER A 349 15.60 -9.84 8.03
N TYR A 350 14.44 -10.16 8.62
CA TYR A 350 13.31 -10.84 8.02
C TYR A 350 12.44 -9.88 7.20
N GLN A 351 12.24 -8.65 7.71
CA GLN A 351 11.44 -7.64 7.03
C GLN A 351 12.24 -6.94 5.92
N PHE A 352 11.77 -7.09 4.69
CA PHE A 352 12.17 -6.24 3.59
C PHE A 352 11.16 -5.11 3.42
N SER A 353 11.60 -3.90 3.75
CA SER A 353 10.88 -2.66 3.50
C SER A 353 11.85 -1.60 2.95
N TYR A 354 11.35 -0.76 2.05
CA TYR A 354 12.06 0.46 1.64
C TYR A 354 12.06 1.53 2.74
N PHE A 355 11.08 1.46 3.65
CA PHE A 355 10.89 2.41 4.74
C PHE A 355 11.07 1.74 6.10
N GLU A 356 11.51 2.50 7.10
CA GLU A 356 11.54 2.04 8.49
C GLU A 356 10.10 1.94 9.03
N GLN A 357 9.42 0.84 8.68
CA GLN A 357 8.11 0.50 9.20
C GLN A 357 8.24 -0.69 10.14
N PRO A 358 7.58 -0.68 11.30
CA PRO A 358 7.54 -1.86 12.16
C PRO A 358 6.82 -3.01 11.44
N LEU A 359 7.26 -4.24 11.70
CA LEU A 359 6.60 -5.42 11.17
C LEU A 359 5.14 -5.47 11.64
N THR A 360 4.22 -5.69 10.70
CA THR A 360 2.79 -5.82 10.99
C THR A 360 2.48 -7.15 11.67
N GLU A 361 1.30 -7.25 12.27
CA GLU A 361 0.78 -8.53 12.77
C GLU A 361 0.75 -9.62 11.69
N ASP A 362 0.50 -9.25 10.44
CA ASP A 362 0.49 -10.20 9.33
C ASP A 362 1.88 -10.77 9.03
N GLY A 363 2.94 -9.96 9.12
CA GLY A 363 4.30 -10.45 8.96
C GLY A 363 4.68 -11.46 10.05
N ILE A 364 4.32 -11.17 11.31
CA ILE A 364 4.57 -12.10 12.43
C ILE A 364 3.73 -13.38 12.27
N ARG A 365 2.47 -13.25 11.84
CA ARG A 365 1.60 -14.40 11.55
C ARG A 365 2.21 -15.28 10.47
N GLN A 366 2.60 -14.71 9.33
CA GLN A 366 3.18 -15.47 8.22
C GLN A 366 4.49 -16.16 8.61
N LEU A 367 5.33 -15.50 9.40
CA LEU A 367 6.53 -16.12 9.97
C LEU A 367 6.15 -17.36 10.79
N TRP A 368 5.15 -17.26 11.66
CA TRP A 368 4.73 -18.38 12.49
C TRP A 368 4.07 -19.51 11.66
N GLU A 369 3.28 -19.19 10.65
CA GLU A 369 2.76 -20.18 9.68
C GLU A 369 3.91 -20.94 9.01
N LEU A 370 4.93 -20.22 8.52
CA LEU A 370 6.12 -20.81 7.89
C LEU A 370 6.90 -21.69 8.87
N LEU A 371 7.20 -21.18 10.07
CA LEU A 371 7.95 -21.93 11.09
C LEU A 371 7.20 -23.18 11.55
N SER A 372 5.86 -23.15 11.60
CA SER A 372 5.04 -24.33 11.89
C SER A 372 5.25 -25.43 10.85
N LEU A 373 5.31 -25.07 9.56
CA LEU A 373 5.58 -26.02 8.49
C LEU A 373 7.03 -26.52 8.52
N LEU A 374 8.01 -25.63 8.72
CA LEU A 374 9.43 -25.98 8.83
C LEU A 374 9.69 -26.89 10.04
N GLN A 375 8.98 -26.70 11.16
CA GLN A 375 9.11 -27.51 12.37
C GLN A 375 8.86 -29.00 12.13
N SER A 376 8.06 -29.37 11.11
CA SER A 376 7.86 -30.78 10.73
C SER A 376 9.17 -31.46 10.34
N SER A 377 9.97 -30.79 9.51
CA SER A 377 11.17 -31.37 8.91
C SER A 377 12.45 -30.96 9.61
N TYR A 378 12.48 -29.77 10.19
CA TYR A 378 13.67 -29.15 10.75
C TYR A 378 13.40 -28.78 12.21
N PRO A 379 13.18 -29.76 13.11
CA PRO A 379 12.75 -29.48 14.48
C PRO A 379 13.79 -28.72 15.30
N ASP A 380 15.03 -28.59 14.81
CA ASP A 380 16.15 -27.88 15.45
C ASP A 380 16.44 -26.52 14.81
N TRP A 381 15.51 -25.96 14.02
CA TRP A 381 15.72 -24.64 13.44
C TRP A 381 15.97 -23.58 14.53
N VAL A 382 16.87 -22.64 14.24
CA VAL A 382 17.24 -21.49 15.10
C VAL A 382 17.38 -20.23 14.27
N PHE A 383 17.12 -19.07 14.86
CA PHE A 383 17.49 -17.80 14.24
C PHE A 383 18.99 -17.61 14.30
N ASP A 384 19.58 -17.19 13.18
CA ASP A 384 21.01 -16.98 13.06
C ASP A 384 21.25 -15.73 12.21
N THR A 385 21.32 -14.59 12.89
CA THR A 385 21.62 -13.29 12.28
C THR A 385 23.12 -12.99 12.27
N SER A 386 23.98 -13.95 12.65
CA SER A 386 25.43 -13.77 12.65
C SER A 386 26.01 -13.72 11.23
N ILE A 387 25.29 -14.31 10.28
CA ILE A 387 25.63 -14.35 8.86
C ILE A 387 24.70 -13.39 8.12
N ALA A 388 25.26 -12.38 7.45
CA ALA A 388 24.47 -11.35 6.77
C ALA A 388 23.52 -11.93 5.70
N THR A 389 23.95 -12.99 5.02
CA THR A 389 23.24 -13.65 3.91
C THR A 389 22.20 -14.68 4.36
N SER A 390 22.01 -14.89 5.65
CA SER A 390 20.94 -15.75 6.20
C SER A 390 20.25 -15.07 7.37
N ASN A 391 19.21 -15.71 7.89
CA ASN A 391 18.60 -15.36 9.18
C ASN A 391 17.99 -16.56 9.90
N ILE A 392 17.94 -17.73 9.25
CA ILE A 392 17.56 -18.99 9.89
C ILE A 392 18.56 -20.08 9.52
N LYS A 393 18.84 -20.95 10.49
CA LYS A 393 19.58 -22.20 10.31
C LYS A 393 18.63 -23.35 10.57
N LEU A 394 18.53 -24.28 9.63
CA LEU A 394 17.58 -25.40 9.70
C LEU A 394 18.20 -26.65 10.32
N GLU A 395 19.33 -27.10 9.78
CA GLU A 395 20.08 -28.29 10.20
C GLU A 395 21.60 -28.06 9.97
N HIS A 396 22.44 -29.07 10.22
CA HIS A 396 23.90 -28.96 10.07
C HIS A 396 24.30 -28.40 8.70
N LYS A 397 24.84 -27.18 8.72
CA LYS A 397 25.28 -26.41 7.55
C LYS A 397 24.19 -26.02 6.54
N GLN A 398 22.93 -25.94 6.96
CA GLN A 398 21.83 -25.49 6.11
C GLN A 398 21.28 -24.16 6.61
N TRP A 399 21.69 -23.06 5.97
CA TRP A 399 21.16 -21.73 6.24
C TRP A 399 20.17 -21.32 5.16
N ARG A 400 19.23 -20.45 5.52
CA ARG A 400 18.29 -19.83 4.59
C ARG A 400 18.15 -18.36 4.91
N LYS A 401 17.81 -17.57 3.89
CA LYS A 401 17.37 -16.19 4.07
C LYS A 401 15.85 -16.12 3.88
N VAL A 402 15.13 -16.01 4.98
CA VAL A 402 13.68 -15.82 4.96
C VAL A 402 13.36 -14.33 4.88
N ILE A 403 12.49 -13.96 3.96
CA ILE A 403 12.19 -12.54 3.70
C ILE A 403 10.69 -12.36 3.56
N PHE A 404 10.17 -11.43 4.32
CA PHE A 404 8.81 -10.95 4.23
C PHE A 404 8.81 -9.52 3.74
N SER A 405 7.95 -9.22 2.76
CA SER A 405 7.77 -7.87 2.26
C SER A 405 6.33 -7.44 2.43
N LEU A 406 6.14 -6.27 3.05
CA LEU A 406 4.84 -5.60 3.13
C LEU A 406 4.43 -4.96 1.81
N ASP A 407 5.40 -4.69 0.96
CA ASP A 407 5.20 -4.05 -0.31
C ASP A 407 4.74 -5.10 -1.33
N GLN A 408 3.82 -4.73 -2.23
CA GLN A 408 3.58 -5.45 -3.49
C GLN A 408 4.74 -5.31 -4.49
N ASN A 409 5.98 -5.24 -3.99
CA ASN A 409 7.14 -5.35 -4.83
C ASN A 409 7.10 -6.71 -5.54
N THR A 410 7.56 -6.71 -6.78
CA THR A 410 7.84 -7.97 -7.43
C THR A 410 9.00 -8.65 -6.67
N PRO A 411 9.01 -9.98 -6.56
CA PRO A 411 10.10 -10.71 -5.91
C PRO A 411 11.50 -10.34 -6.45
N PHE A 412 11.61 -9.94 -7.72
CA PHE A 412 12.87 -9.46 -8.31
C PHE A 412 13.36 -8.16 -7.67
N GLU A 413 12.49 -7.17 -7.49
CA GLU A 413 12.86 -5.88 -6.87
C GLU A 413 13.43 -6.11 -5.46
N ILE A 414 12.81 -7.02 -4.71
CA ILE A 414 13.28 -7.42 -3.37
C ILE A 414 14.69 -8.03 -3.46
N VAL A 415 14.88 -9.05 -4.29
CA VAL A 415 16.17 -9.75 -4.40
C VAL A 415 17.27 -8.83 -4.92
N LEU A 416 16.96 -7.93 -5.86
CA LEU A 416 17.91 -6.97 -6.42
C LEU A 416 18.36 -5.93 -5.40
N GLU A 417 17.41 -5.36 -4.65
CA GLU A 417 17.74 -4.40 -3.61
C GLU A 417 18.52 -5.06 -2.47
N LEU A 418 18.19 -6.30 -2.11
CA LEU A 418 19.00 -7.08 -1.17
C LEU A 418 20.42 -7.30 -1.69
N ALA A 419 20.58 -7.64 -2.96
CA ALA A 419 21.89 -7.80 -3.59
C ALA A 419 22.70 -6.49 -3.53
N ARG A 420 22.06 -5.35 -3.81
CA ARG A 420 22.65 -4.02 -3.70
C ARG A 420 23.08 -3.72 -2.26
N ARG A 421 22.21 -3.95 -1.28
CA ARG A 421 22.52 -3.77 0.15
C ARG A 421 23.70 -4.64 0.56
N HIS A 422 23.73 -5.91 0.15
CA HIS A 422 24.85 -6.80 0.41
C HIS A 422 26.14 -6.27 -0.20
N LYS A 423 26.17 -5.94 -1.51
CA LYS A 423 27.37 -5.39 -2.17
C LYS A 423 27.89 -4.11 -1.52
N SER A 424 26.99 -3.25 -1.03
CA SER A 424 27.38 -2.02 -0.33
C SER A 424 28.01 -2.27 1.06
N SER A 425 27.76 -3.44 1.65
CA SER A 425 28.31 -3.82 2.96
C SER A 425 29.80 -4.22 2.88
N SER A 426 30.49 -4.21 4.02
CA SER A 426 31.86 -4.74 4.13
C SER A 426 31.96 -6.22 3.72
N VAL A 427 30.95 -7.02 4.08
CA VAL A 427 30.86 -8.45 3.74
C VAL A 427 30.69 -8.64 2.23
N GLY A 428 29.79 -7.89 1.59
CA GLY A 428 29.59 -8.02 0.15
C GLY A 428 30.80 -7.57 -0.67
N ARG A 429 31.51 -6.52 -0.24
CA ARG A 429 32.79 -6.13 -0.88
C ARG A 429 33.87 -7.21 -0.78
N PHE A 430 33.85 -8.02 0.28
CA PHE A 430 34.75 -9.17 0.41
C PHE A 430 34.31 -10.33 -0.52
N MET A 431 33.02 -10.64 -0.55
CA MET A 431 32.46 -11.69 -1.42
C MET A 431 32.70 -11.41 -2.91
N ASP A 432 32.58 -10.15 -3.33
CA ASP A 432 32.81 -9.69 -4.70
C ASP A 432 34.26 -9.95 -5.16
N ARG A 433 35.25 -9.83 -4.25
CA ARG A 433 36.66 -10.17 -4.52
C ARG A 433 36.91 -11.68 -4.61
N GLY A 434 36.08 -12.48 -3.94
CA GLY A 434 36.20 -13.93 -3.87
C GLY A 434 35.46 -14.68 -4.97
N ALA A 435 34.74 -13.98 -5.86
CA ALA A 435 33.82 -14.58 -6.83
C ALA A 435 32.76 -15.49 -6.17
N ILE A 436 32.29 -15.11 -4.97
CA ILE A 436 31.25 -15.82 -4.23
C ILE A 436 29.88 -15.25 -4.64
N SER A 437 28.89 -16.11 -4.86
CA SER A 437 27.50 -15.71 -5.14
C SER A 437 26.99 -14.69 -4.12
N VAL A 438 26.21 -13.71 -4.60
CA VAL A 438 25.61 -12.66 -3.75
C VAL A 438 24.66 -13.23 -2.71
N PHE A 439 24.04 -14.37 -3.03
CA PHE A 439 23.21 -15.16 -2.13
C PHE A 439 23.73 -16.60 -2.11
N PRO A 440 24.69 -16.93 -1.23
CA PRO A 440 25.20 -18.28 -1.11
C PRO A 440 24.18 -19.23 -0.49
N GLU A 441 23.21 -18.67 0.25
CA GLU A 441 22.14 -19.42 0.91
C GLU A 441 20.81 -19.23 0.15
N PRO A 442 19.98 -20.28 0.02
CA PRO A 442 18.69 -20.17 -0.64
C PRO A 442 17.75 -19.17 0.05
N LEU A 443 16.99 -18.44 -0.77
CA LEU A 443 16.01 -17.46 -0.32
C LEU A 443 14.63 -18.09 -0.16
N ILE A 444 13.93 -17.78 0.93
CA ILE A 444 12.52 -18.09 1.13
C ILE A 444 11.76 -16.76 1.14
N ILE A 445 11.04 -16.46 0.05
CA ILE A 445 10.35 -15.18 -0.14
C ILE A 445 8.92 -15.39 -0.63
N GLU A 446 8.00 -14.45 -0.38
CA GLU A 446 6.71 -14.47 -1.07
C GLU A 446 6.90 -14.26 -2.57
N ASN A 447 6.15 -15.00 -3.40
CA ASN A 447 6.28 -14.92 -4.86
C ASN A 447 5.15 -14.10 -5.50
N ALA A 448 5.37 -13.58 -6.71
CA ALA A 448 4.36 -12.88 -7.47
C ALA A 448 3.22 -13.85 -7.85
N ARG A 449 2.04 -13.63 -7.27
CA ARG A 449 0.86 -14.48 -7.50
C ARG A 449 0.33 -14.32 -8.92
N ASP A 450 0.26 -13.08 -9.39
CA ASP A 450 -0.55 -12.70 -10.55
C ASP A 450 0.20 -12.63 -11.87
N ILE A 451 1.54 -12.75 -11.87
CA ILE A 451 2.35 -12.64 -13.09
C ILE A 451 3.24 -13.88 -13.22
N PRO A 452 2.78 -14.95 -13.91
CA PRO A 452 3.49 -16.23 -13.99
C PRO A 452 4.92 -16.15 -14.52
N ASN A 453 5.20 -15.19 -15.41
CA ASN A 453 6.54 -14.99 -15.98
C ASN A 453 7.50 -14.30 -15.00
N LEU A 454 6.98 -13.80 -13.88
CA LEU A 454 7.71 -13.14 -12.81
C LEU A 454 7.83 -14.02 -11.55
N ARG A 455 7.72 -15.35 -11.71
CA ARG A 455 7.89 -16.28 -10.60
C ARG A 455 9.35 -16.66 -10.44
N LEU A 456 9.92 -16.33 -9.27
CA LEU A 456 11.30 -16.70 -8.94
C LEU A 456 11.46 -18.12 -8.39
N CYS A 457 10.43 -18.61 -7.70
CA CYS A 457 10.49 -19.90 -7.05
C CYS A 457 10.76 -21.03 -8.04
N LYS A 458 11.77 -21.86 -7.76
CA LYS A 458 12.15 -22.99 -8.62
C LYS A 458 11.05 -24.04 -8.78
N HIS A 459 10.09 -24.07 -7.86
CA HIS A 459 9.00 -25.04 -7.81
C HIS A 459 7.72 -24.61 -8.56
N CYS A 460 7.40 -23.32 -8.60
CA CYS A 460 6.23 -22.82 -9.35
C CYS A 460 6.56 -22.08 -10.65
N ARG A 461 7.85 -21.96 -10.99
CA ARG A 461 8.26 -21.56 -12.34
C ARG A 461 7.95 -22.67 -13.34
N LYS A 462 7.56 -22.29 -14.57
CA LYS A 462 7.40 -23.25 -15.67
C LYS A 462 8.76 -23.88 -16.00
N LYS A 463 8.79 -25.13 -16.49
CA LYS A 463 10.03 -25.82 -16.91
C LYS A 463 10.90 -25.03 -17.92
N ASN A 464 10.28 -24.10 -18.66
CA ASN A 464 10.95 -23.24 -19.65
C ASN A 464 10.99 -21.77 -19.23
N ALA A 465 10.76 -21.45 -17.95
CA ALA A 465 10.93 -20.09 -17.45
C ALA A 465 12.42 -19.72 -17.53
N PRO A 466 12.76 -18.46 -17.86
CA PRO A 466 14.16 -18.04 -17.91
C PRO A 466 14.83 -18.21 -16.52
N SER A 467 16.15 -18.43 -16.50
CA SER A 467 16.92 -18.47 -15.25
C SER A 467 16.77 -17.12 -14.50
N PHE A 468 17.03 -17.08 -13.19
CA PHE A 468 16.97 -15.80 -12.48
C PHE A 468 17.89 -14.75 -13.12
N GLY A 469 19.11 -15.16 -13.50
CA GLY A 469 20.04 -14.34 -14.27
C GLY A 469 19.45 -13.81 -15.58
N LEU A 470 18.77 -14.65 -16.36
CA LEU A 470 18.11 -14.24 -17.62
C LEU A 470 16.90 -13.34 -17.39
N ILE A 471 16.05 -13.64 -16.40
CA ILE A 471 14.91 -12.76 -16.09
C ILE A 471 15.42 -11.38 -15.67
N LEU A 472 16.52 -11.33 -14.89
CA LEU A 472 17.16 -10.08 -14.55
C LEU A 472 17.81 -9.39 -15.73
N GLN A 473 18.47 -10.14 -16.62
CA GLN A 473 19.05 -9.60 -17.84
C GLN A 473 17.95 -8.97 -18.72
N GLU A 474 16.82 -9.66 -18.94
CA GLU A 474 15.65 -9.14 -19.63
C GLU A 474 15.06 -7.90 -18.93
N PHE A 475 14.98 -7.94 -17.59
CA PHE A 475 14.50 -6.82 -16.80
C PHE A 475 15.42 -5.59 -16.89
N THR A 476 16.74 -5.78 -16.87
CA THR A 476 17.75 -4.71 -16.99
C THR A 476 18.02 -4.24 -18.41
N THR A 477 17.79 -5.09 -19.43
CA THR A 477 17.92 -4.71 -20.84
C THR A 477 16.68 -3.98 -21.35
N SER A 478 15.57 -4.05 -20.62
CA SER A 478 14.45 -3.14 -20.84
C SER A 478 14.93 -1.68 -20.58
N GLU A 479 14.69 -0.77 -21.52
CA GLU A 479 15.23 0.60 -21.55
C GLU A 479 14.84 1.51 -20.35
N SER A 480 14.18 0.99 -19.31
CA SER A 480 13.91 1.69 -18.05
C SER A 480 15.16 1.73 -17.15
N LYS A 481 16.17 2.51 -17.57
CA LYS A 481 17.45 2.74 -16.89
C LYS A 481 17.39 3.42 -15.49
N GLY A 482 16.24 3.46 -14.83
CA GLY A 482 16.07 4.22 -13.58
C GLY A 482 16.43 3.47 -12.29
N VAL A 483 16.19 2.15 -12.24
CA VAL A 483 16.22 1.40 -10.97
C VAL A 483 17.56 0.70 -10.72
N MET A 484 18.34 0.46 -11.79
CA MET A 484 19.41 -0.54 -11.80
C MET A 484 20.79 0.01 -12.18
N THR A 485 20.99 1.34 -12.10
CA THR A 485 22.32 1.95 -12.33
C THR A 485 23.34 1.36 -11.35
N GLY A 486 24.36 0.68 -11.89
CA GLY A 486 25.42 -0.02 -11.15
C GLY A 486 25.24 -1.53 -10.97
N ILE A 487 24.11 -2.11 -11.40
CA ILE A 487 23.93 -3.58 -11.46
C ILE A 487 24.28 -4.15 -12.84
N GLU A 488 24.19 -3.32 -13.89
CA GLU A 488 24.47 -3.67 -15.29
C GLU A 488 25.94 -4.07 -15.54
N GLU A 489 26.87 -3.63 -14.69
CA GLU A 489 28.29 -4.04 -14.73
C GLU A 489 28.55 -5.36 -13.99
N ASN A 490 27.53 -5.95 -13.33
CA ASN A 490 27.70 -7.21 -12.62
C ASN A 490 27.71 -8.38 -13.60
N ASN A 491 28.56 -9.35 -13.30
CA ASN A 491 28.47 -10.65 -13.94
C ASN A 491 27.17 -11.34 -13.50
N TYR A 492 26.16 -11.35 -14.38
CA TYR A 492 24.87 -12.01 -14.16
C TYR A 492 24.99 -13.52 -13.89
N SER A 493 26.14 -14.14 -14.18
CA SER A 493 26.39 -15.55 -13.85
C SER A 493 26.25 -15.84 -12.35
N PHE A 494 26.60 -14.88 -11.47
CA PHE A 494 26.45 -15.06 -10.02
C PHE A 494 24.98 -15.11 -9.56
N LEU A 495 24.06 -14.65 -10.41
CA LEU A 495 22.63 -14.67 -10.13
C LEU A 495 21.98 -15.96 -10.65
N GLU A 496 22.65 -16.73 -11.51
CA GLU A 496 22.14 -18.03 -11.96
C GLU A 496 22.13 -19.07 -10.85
N GLU A 497 23.00 -18.91 -9.85
CA GLU A 497 23.12 -19.80 -8.70
C GLU A 497 22.13 -19.47 -7.56
N VAL A 498 21.39 -18.37 -7.66
CA VAL A 498 20.45 -17.96 -6.61
C VAL A 498 19.25 -18.89 -6.61
N GLU A 499 19.14 -19.69 -5.56
CA GLU A 499 17.97 -20.51 -5.34
C GLU A 499 16.89 -19.73 -4.58
N VAL A 500 15.69 -19.69 -5.16
CA VAL A 500 14.52 -19.11 -4.53
C VAL A 500 13.45 -20.17 -4.36
N CYS A 501 12.90 -20.25 -3.15
CA CYS A 501 11.71 -20.99 -2.81
C CYS A 501 10.67 -20.00 -2.28
N CYS A 502 9.38 -20.26 -2.49
CA CYS A 502 8.35 -19.39 -1.95
C CYS A 502 7.45 -20.07 -0.93
N THR A 503 6.98 -19.26 0.02
CA THR A 503 6.06 -19.65 1.09
C THR A 503 4.81 -20.32 0.52
N ASN A 504 4.27 -19.84 -0.60
CA ASN A 504 3.14 -20.47 -1.27
C ASN A 504 3.44 -21.91 -1.72
N CYS A 505 4.60 -22.19 -2.32
CA CYS A 505 4.93 -23.56 -2.72
C CYS A 505 5.09 -24.48 -1.52
N ILE A 506 5.67 -23.98 -0.43
CA ILE A 506 5.76 -24.71 0.85
C ILE A 506 4.34 -25.06 1.35
N GLN A 507 3.43 -24.08 1.34
CA GLN A 507 2.03 -24.27 1.76
C GLN A 507 1.24 -25.20 0.84
N GLU A 508 1.37 -25.07 -0.48
CA GLU A 508 0.71 -25.93 -1.47
C GLU A 508 1.18 -27.39 -1.37
N LYS A 509 2.49 -27.58 -1.18
CA LYS A 509 3.08 -28.91 -0.96
C LYS A 509 2.66 -29.51 0.38
N ALA A 510 2.56 -28.70 1.43
CA ALA A 510 1.99 -29.13 2.70
C ALA A 510 0.50 -29.51 2.57
N TYR A 511 -0.25 -28.82 1.71
CA TYR A 511 -1.69 -29.04 1.54
C TYR A 511 -2.01 -30.39 0.89
N VAL A 512 -1.14 -30.88 0.01
CA VAL A 512 -1.32 -32.19 -0.64
C VAL A 512 -0.90 -33.36 0.25
N ALA A 513 -0.20 -33.12 1.36
CA ALA A 513 0.22 -34.17 2.27
C ALA A 513 -0.96 -34.74 3.06
N SER A 514 -1.07 -36.07 3.07
CA SER A 514 -2.15 -36.79 3.74
C SER A 514 -1.77 -37.29 5.13
N ASN A 515 -0.47 -37.32 5.46
CA ASN A 515 0.06 -37.78 6.74
C ASN A 515 1.36 -37.03 7.12
N PRO A 516 1.79 -37.08 8.39
CA PRO A 516 3.01 -36.38 8.87
C PRO A 516 4.27 -36.66 8.05
N ARG A 517 4.47 -37.90 7.63
CA ARG A 517 5.65 -38.29 6.86
C ARG A 517 5.65 -37.67 5.47
N GLU A 518 4.50 -37.67 4.78
CA GLU A 518 4.36 -36.98 3.49
C GLU A 518 4.58 -35.48 3.63
N LEU A 519 4.15 -34.87 4.74
CA LEU A 519 4.41 -33.47 5.03
C LEU A 519 5.92 -33.23 5.15
N GLU A 520 6.62 -34.04 5.95
CA GLU A 520 8.09 -33.94 6.11
C GLU A 520 8.82 -34.07 4.76
N GLU A 521 8.48 -35.09 3.98
CA GLU A 521 9.07 -35.32 2.65
C GLU A 521 8.78 -34.14 1.70
N SER A 522 7.57 -33.59 1.74
CA SER A 522 7.14 -32.45 0.92
C SER A 522 7.86 -31.16 1.28
N ILE A 523 8.05 -30.89 2.58
CA ILE A 523 8.74 -29.70 3.04
C ILE A 523 10.24 -29.78 2.69
N ARG A 524 10.88 -30.93 2.87
CA ARG A 524 12.28 -31.17 2.46
C ARG A 524 12.49 -31.12 0.94
N GLU A 525 11.48 -31.46 0.15
CA GLU A 525 11.54 -31.30 -1.31
C GLU A 525 11.61 -29.81 -1.69
N VAL A 526 10.90 -28.95 -0.96
CA VAL A 526 10.79 -27.53 -1.29
C VAL A 526 11.96 -26.71 -0.77
N VAL A 527 12.33 -26.91 0.50
CA VAL A 527 13.23 -26.06 1.30
C VAL A 527 14.66 -26.54 1.27
#